data_AF-A0A0D0LWR2-F1
#
_entry.id   AF-A0A0D0LWR2-F1
#
_cell.length_a   1.000
_cell.length_b   1.000
_cell.length_c   1.000
_cell.angle_alpha   90.00
_cell.angle_beta   90.00
_cell.angle_gamma   90.00
#
_symmetry.space_group_name_H-M   'P 1'
#
loop_
_entity.id
_entity.type
_entity.pdbx_description
1 polymer ?
#
loop_
_entity_poly.entity_id
_entity_poly.type
_entity_poly.pdbx_seq_one_letter_code
_entity_poly.pdbx_strand_id
1 'polypeptide(L)'
;MSKSILVCVSAAAFCAVAVAEPVKIPVDSGEKGTVYVAPNVNPTETSAYTKGATVGVERPDGSGTYIGTDTSMPRPVYSLGASTGGNTSFSGGVTSDGKANNGVKAGVTIKY
;
A
#
# COMPACT_ATOMS: atom_id res chain seq x y z
N MET A 1 13.15 29.61 -36.31
CA MET A 1 12.43 28.59 -35.50
C MET A 1 13.42 27.98 -34.53
N SER A 2 13.40 28.45 -33.29
CA SER A 2 14.42 28.13 -32.28
C SER A 2 14.24 26.72 -31.71
N LYS A 3 15.34 25.97 -31.67
CA LYS A 3 15.46 24.60 -31.14
C LYS A 3 15.00 24.44 -29.68
N SER A 4 14.75 25.56 -29.00
CA SER A 4 14.30 25.66 -27.61
C SER A 4 12.88 25.15 -27.37
N ILE A 5 12.00 25.20 -28.36
CA ILE A 5 10.59 24.76 -28.19
C ILE A 5 10.51 23.22 -28.12
N LEU A 6 11.39 22.51 -28.82
CA LEU A 6 11.37 21.04 -28.88
C LEU A 6 11.90 20.39 -27.58
N VAL A 7 12.75 21.10 -26.83
CA VAL A 7 13.31 20.64 -25.55
C VAL A 7 12.31 20.78 -24.40
N CYS A 8 11.39 21.75 -24.45
CA CYS A 8 10.38 21.91 -23.40
C CYS A 8 9.28 20.84 -23.48
N VAL A 9 9.00 20.29 -24.66
CA VAL A 9 7.98 19.24 -24.84
C VAL A 9 8.50 17.87 -24.35
N SER A 10 9.80 17.59 -24.44
CA SER A 10 10.37 16.32 -23.97
C SER A 10 10.51 16.23 -22.45
N ALA A 11 10.65 17.35 -21.74
CA ALA A 11 10.75 17.38 -20.28
C ALA A 11 9.41 17.18 -19.56
N ALA A 12 8.27 17.47 -20.21
CA ALA A 12 6.94 17.31 -19.60
C ALA A 12 6.44 15.86 -19.59
N ALA A 13 7.06 14.96 -20.35
CA ALA A 13 6.60 13.57 -20.48
C ALA A 13 7.12 12.62 -19.38
N PHE A 14 8.02 13.06 -18.50
CA PHE A 14 8.70 12.19 -17.52
C PHE A 14 8.10 12.17 -16.11
N CYS A 15 7.09 12.99 -15.82
CA CYS A 15 6.54 13.12 -14.46
C CYS A 15 5.28 12.29 -14.18
N ALA A 16 4.80 11.48 -15.12
CA ALA A 16 3.70 10.55 -14.87
C ALA A 16 4.24 9.25 -14.21
N VAL A 17 4.89 9.37 -13.07
CA VAL A 17 5.06 8.23 -12.16
C VAL A 17 3.68 8.01 -11.54
N ALA A 18 2.83 7.26 -12.24
CA ALA A 18 1.61 6.74 -11.67
C ALA A 18 2.01 5.83 -10.50
N VAL A 19 1.99 6.38 -9.28
CA VAL A 19 1.98 5.58 -8.06
C VAL A 19 0.62 4.90 -8.05
N ALA A 20 0.51 3.79 -8.77
CA ALA A 20 -0.71 3.01 -8.82
C ALA A 20 -1.02 2.58 -7.38
N GLU A 21 -2.13 3.07 -6.85
CA GLU A 21 -2.63 2.58 -5.58
C GLU A 21 -2.79 1.05 -5.69
N PRO A 22 -2.37 0.29 -4.68
CA PRO A 22 -2.42 -1.16 -4.74
C PRO A 22 -3.87 -1.61 -4.98
N VAL A 23 -4.06 -2.46 -5.99
CA VAL A 23 -5.39 -2.91 -6.41
C VAL A 23 -6.06 -3.65 -5.26
N LYS A 24 -7.14 -3.08 -4.72
CA LYS A 24 -7.96 -3.71 -3.67
C LYS A 24 -8.96 -4.65 -4.33
N ILE A 25 -8.82 -5.94 -4.05
CA ILE A 25 -9.73 -6.99 -4.53
C ILE A 25 -10.76 -7.24 -3.43
N PRO A 26 -12.06 -6.93 -3.65
CA PRO A 26 -13.09 -7.21 -2.66
C PRO A 26 -13.28 -8.72 -2.50
N VAL A 27 -13.27 -9.18 -1.25
CA VAL A 27 -13.54 -10.58 -0.87
C VAL A 27 -14.98 -10.73 -0.40
N ASP A 28 -15.48 -9.74 0.33
CA ASP A 28 -16.86 -9.66 0.79
C ASP A 28 -17.27 -8.20 0.87
N SER A 29 -18.49 -7.89 0.47
CA SER A 29 -19.02 -6.52 0.42
C SER A 29 -20.44 -6.50 0.96
N GLY A 30 -20.68 -5.65 1.96
CA GLY A 30 -22.02 -5.43 2.50
C GLY A 30 -22.23 -4.00 2.98
N GLU A 31 -23.40 -3.72 3.55
CA GLU A 31 -23.77 -2.37 4.02
C GLU A 31 -22.80 -1.80 5.07
N LYS A 32 -22.10 -2.68 5.80
CA LYS A 32 -21.15 -2.29 6.86
C LYS A 32 -19.72 -2.04 6.36
N GLY A 33 -19.46 -2.31 5.08
CA GLY A 33 -18.13 -2.17 4.46
C GLY A 33 -17.73 -3.38 3.63
N THR A 34 -16.58 -3.23 2.98
CA THR A 34 -15.95 -4.17 2.08
C THR A 34 -14.67 -4.71 2.72
N VAL A 35 -14.60 -6.03 2.87
CA VAL A 35 -13.36 -6.74 3.17
C VAL A 35 -12.60 -6.88 1.87
N TYR A 36 -11.33 -6.48 1.85
CA TYR A 36 -10.50 -6.55 0.66
C TYR A 36 -9.14 -7.18 0.92
N VAL A 37 -8.55 -7.69 -0.15
CA VAL A 37 -7.15 -8.12 -0.24
C VAL A 37 -6.48 -7.29 -1.34
N ALA A 38 -5.39 -6.62 -1.03
CA ALA A 38 -4.57 -5.87 -1.95
C ALA A 38 -3.18 -6.54 -2.05
N PRO A 39 -2.98 -7.45 -3.02
CA PRO A 39 -1.70 -8.11 -3.20
C PRO A 39 -0.62 -7.13 -3.67
N ASN A 40 0.61 -7.33 -3.19
CA ASN A 40 1.76 -6.61 -3.74
C ASN A 40 2.17 -7.30 -5.05
N VAL A 41 1.59 -6.87 -6.16
CA VAL A 41 1.77 -7.49 -7.47
C VAL A 41 3.03 -6.96 -8.13
N ASN A 42 3.95 -7.86 -8.46
CA ASN A 42 5.13 -7.58 -9.27
C ASN A 42 4.91 -8.20 -10.66
N PRO A 43 4.52 -7.40 -11.66
CA PRO A 43 4.35 -7.89 -13.02
C PRO A 43 5.71 -8.14 -13.69
N THR A 44 5.74 -9.14 -14.56
CA THR A 44 6.76 -9.40 -15.58
C THR A 44 6.10 -9.31 -16.95
N GLU A 45 6.87 -9.49 -18.04
CA GLU A 45 6.31 -9.42 -19.40
C GLU A 45 5.19 -10.44 -19.68
N THR A 46 5.20 -11.60 -19.01
CA THR A 46 4.28 -12.71 -19.29
C THR A 46 3.55 -13.26 -18.07
N SER A 47 3.91 -12.81 -16.87
CA SER A 47 3.35 -13.33 -15.62
C SER A 47 3.33 -12.27 -14.53
N ALA A 48 2.54 -12.49 -13.49
CA ALA A 48 2.56 -11.67 -12.29
C ALA A 48 2.71 -12.59 -11.08
N TYR A 49 3.54 -12.19 -10.12
CA TYR A 49 3.68 -12.86 -8.84
C TYR A 49 3.47 -11.86 -7.72
N THR A 50 3.12 -12.36 -6.54
CA THR A 50 2.86 -11.52 -5.37
C THR A 50 3.98 -11.65 -4.34
N LYS A 51 4.42 -10.52 -3.78
CA LYS A 51 5.42 -10.49 -2.71
C LYS A 51 4.82 -9.93 -1.43
N GLY A 52 3.83 -10.66 -0.92
CA GLY A 52 3.00 -10.24 0.21
C GLY A 52 1.68 -9.62 -0.22
N ALA A 53 0.89 -9.18 0.76
CA ALA A 53 -0.43 -8.62 0.58
C ALA A 53 -0.84 -7.76 1.77
N THR A 54 -1.75 -6.84 1.51
CA THR A 54 -2.49 -6.09 2.53
C THR A 54 -3.92 -6.62 2.59
N VAL A 55 -4.42 -6.92 3.77
CA VAL A 55 -5.84 -7.23 3.99
C VAL A 55 -6.45 -6.11 4.82
N GLY A 56 -7.68 -5.73 4.50
CA GLY A 56 -8.33 -4.64 5.21
C GLY A 56 -9.83 -4.67 5.08
N VAL A 57 -10.45 -3.77 5.83
CA VAL A 57 -11.86 -3.48 5.76
C VAL A 57 -12.01 -1.99 5.47
N GLU A 58 -12.84 -1.66 4.49
CA GLU A 58 -13.16 -0.30 4.11
C GLU A 58 -14.67 -0.09 4.20
N ARG A 59 -15.10 0.89 4.99
CA ARG A 59 -16.51 1.25 5.14
C ARG A 59 -16.94 2.22 4.04
N PRO A 60 -18.25 2.35 3.76
CA PRO A 60 -18.76 3.28 2.75
C PRO A 60 -18.41 4.76 3.00
N ASP A 61 -18.10 5.11 4.25
CA ASP A 61 -17.67 6.45 4.67
C ASP A 61 -16.15 6.71 4.43
N GLY A 62 -15.43 5.76 3.83
CA GLY A 62 -13.98 5.84 3.60
C GLY A 62 -13.12 5.54 4.83
N SER A 63 -13.74 5.23 5.98
CA SER A 63 -13.02 4.74 7.15
C SER A 63 -12.61 3.28 6.95
N GLY A 64 -11.56 2.84 7.60
CA GLY A 64 -11.09 1.48 7.42
C GLY A 64 -9.92 1.12 8.30
N THR A 65 -9.56 -0.16 8.27
CA THR A 65 -8.37 -0.68 8.93
C THR A 65 -7.70 -1.68 8.03
N TYR A 66 -6.37 -1.75 8.05
CA TYR A 66 -5.63 -2.74 7.28
C TYR A 66 -4.45 -3.29 8.07
N ILE A 67 -4.02 -4.49 7.67
CA ILE A 67 -2.75 -5.08 8.03
C ILE A 67 -2.11 -5.65 6.76
N GLY A 68 -0.83 -5.43 6.58
CA GLY A 68 -0.10 -5.84 5.40
C GLY A 68 1.26 -6.42 5.72
N THR A 69 1.73 -7.24 4.79
CA THR A 69 3.10 -7.75 4.78
C THR A 69 3.66 -7.56 3.38
N ASP A 70 4.87 -7.04 3.29
CA ASP A 70 5.67 -6.96 2.07
C ASP A 70 6.94 -7.79 2.23
N THR A 71 7.12 -8.77 1.34
CA THR A 71 8.30 -9.63 1.28
C THR A 71 9.14 -9.36 0.03
N SER A 72 8.99 -8.18 -0.58
CA SER A 72 9.71 -7.76 -1.78
C SER A 72 11.22 -7.68 -1.59
N MET A 73 11.62 -7.31 -0.37
CA MET A 73 13.01 -7.19 0.06
C MET A 73 13.43 -8.40 0.90
N PRO A 74 14.75 -8.66 1.04
CA PRO A 74 15.27 -9.71 1.93
C PRO A 74 14.77 -9.60 3.38
N ARG A 75 14.32 -8.40 3.78
CA ARG A 75 13.72 -8.11 5.09
C ARG A 75 12.22 -7.86 4.91
N PRO A 76 11.35 -8.69 5.50
CA PRO A 76 9.91 -8.45 5.47
C PRO A 76 9.54 -7.16 6.20
N VAL A 77 8.60 -6.41 5.63
CA VAL A 77 7.99 -5.23 6.24
C VAL A 77 6.56 -5.56 6.61
N TYR A 78 6.16 -5.26 7.84
CA TYR A 78 4.78 -5.40 8.29
C TYR A 78 4.18 -4.01 8.48
N SER A 79 2.97 -3.81 8.00
CA SER A 79 2.22 -2.55 8.12
C SER A 79 0.86 -2.80 8.73
N LEU A 80 0.36 -1.83 9.48
CA LEU A 80 -1.03 -1.78 9.91
C LEU A 80 -1.47 -0.33 9.96
N GLY A 81 -2.75 -0.07 9.77
CA GLY A 81 -3.26 1.28 9.78
C GLY A 81 -4.76 1.33 9.95
N ALA A 82 -5.24 2.51 10.32
CA ALA A 82 -6.65 2.82 10.42
C ALA A 82 -6.91 4.23 9.89
N SER A 83 -8.06 4.42 9.24
CA SER A 83 -8.58 5.70 8.77
C SER A 83 -9.98 5.89 9.31
N THR A 84 -10.35 7.12 9.68
CA THR A 84 -11.72 7.44 10.13
C THR A 84 -12.58 8.04 9.01
N GLY A 85 -12.15 7.97 7.74
CA GLY A 85 -12.90 8.51 6.59
C GLY A 85 -12.85 10.03 6.45
N GLY A 86 -12.28 10.73 7.44
CA GLY A 86 -11.96 12.17 7.39
C GLY A 86 -10.46 12.44 7.24
N ASN A 87 -10.01 13.64 7.61
CA ASN A 87 -8.58 14.04 7.51
C ASN A 87 -7.62 13.29 8.46
N THR A 88 -8.12 12.41 9.33
CA THR A 88 -7.29 11.69 10.30
C THR A 88 -7.05 10.27 9.83
N SER A 89 -5.78 9.97 9.55
CA SER A 89 -5.30 8.61 9.28
C SER A 89 -4.15 8.29 10.24
N PHE A 90 -4.12 7.06 10.72
CA PHE A 90 -3.03 6.51 11.52
C PHE A 90 -2.41 5.35 10.75
N SER A 91 -1.10 5.41 10.50
CA SER A 91 -0.33 4.31 9.94
C SER A 91 0.80 3.95 10.89
N GLY A 92 0.94 2.65 11.16
CA GLY A 92 2.02 2.07 11.94
C GLY A 92 2.71 0.99 11.10
N GLY A 93 3.98 1.15 10.82
CA GLY A 93 4.80 0.13 10.18
C GLY A 93 5.85 -0.37 11.15
N VAL A 94 6.18 -1.66 11.10
CA VAL A 94 7.38 -2.15 11.79
C VAL A 94 8.30 -2.89 10.83
N THR A 95 9.55 -2.50 10.89
CA THR A 95 10.66 -3.06 10.13
C THR A 95 11.57 -3.83 11.09
N SER A 96 11.93 -5.06 10.74
CA SER A 96 12.92 -5.83 11.49
C SER A 96 14.32 -5.59 10.91
N ASP A 97 15.32 -5.36 11.76
CA ASP A 97 16.72 -5.25 11.35
C ASP A 97 17.35 -6.62 10.99
N GLY A 98 16.63 -7.71 11.28
CA GLY A 98 17.00 -9.09 10.96
C GLY A 98 18.22 -9.61 11.73
N LYS A 99 18.73 -8.90 12.77
CA LYS A 99 20.01 -9.27 13.41
C LYS A 99 19.89 -10.24 14.59
N ALA A 100 18.68 -10.60 14.99
CA ALA A 100 18.41 -11.74 15.85
C ALA A 100 16.99 -12.19 15.55
N ASN A 101 16.68 -13.49 15.58
CA ASN A 101 15.34 -14.06 15.40
C ASN A 101 14.37 -13.67 16.54
N ASN A 102 14.45 -12.45 17.05
CA ASN A 102 13.58 -11.89 18.05
C ASN A 102 12.36 -11.35 17.33
N GLY A 103 11.22 -12.03 17.52
CA GLY A 103 9.94 -11.62 16.94
C GLY A 103 9.62 -10.17 17.30
N VAL A 104 9.26 -9.39 16.29
CA VAL A 104 8.78 -8.03 16.46
C VAL A 104 7.36 -8.08 17.03
N LYS A 105 7.17 -7.66 18.28
CA LYS A 105 5.84 -7.44 18.87
C LYS A 105 5.42 -5.98 18.67
N ALA A 106 4.76 -5.70 17.55
CA ALA A 106 4.17 -4.41 17.27
C ALA A 106 2.74 -4.34 17.85
N GLY A 107 2.61 -3.96 19.11
CA GLY A 107 1.31 -3.72 19.74
C GLY A 107 0.90 -2.27 19.56
N VAL A 108 0.00 -1.98 18.61
CA VAL A 108 -0.60 -0.64 18.49
C VAL A 108 -1.88 -0.62 19.31
N THR A 109 -1.88 0.15 20.40
CA THR A 109 -3.07 0.44 21.19
C THR A 109 -3.51 1.86 20.88
N ILE A 110 -4.63 2.01 20.16
CA ILE A 110 -5.27 3.31 19.96
C ILE A 110 -6.35 3.43 21.04
N LYS A 111 -6.15 4.35 22.00
CA LYS A 111 -7.16 4.75 22.97
C LYS A 111 -7.80 6.05 22.51
N TYR A 112 -9.13 6.09 22.63
CA TYR A 112 -9.98 7.27 22.50
C TYR A 112 -10.09 7.98 23.84
#